data_AF-A0A1M5LIK9-F1
#
_entry.id   AF-A0A1M5LIK9-F1
#
_cell.length_a   1.000
_cell.length_b   1.000
_cell.length_c   1.000
_cell.angle_alpha   90.00
_cell.angle_beta   90.00
_cell.angle_gamma   90.00
#
_symmetry.space_group_name_H-M   'P 1'
#
loop_
_entity.id
_entity.type
_entity.pdbx_description
1 polymer ?
#
loop_
_entity_poly.entity_id
_entity_poly.type
_entity_poly.pdbx_seq_one_letter_code
_entity_poly.pdbx_strand_id
1 'polypeptide(L)'
;MTETPEGPELRYDPHTLRETTTADAAPHVTRLQGEIRGADDETGELLARGDLVDLLRVTGALDEALDEANAAVDRAEIAGTAAQQHLARLRLARVQQWRGAFVESNPVYTELLAAASQFGPVVDAFTHQHAGENDFDQEHWDDAREHFARALAIRERLELDEAESSRTALRAVERRPREGS
;
A
#
# COMPACT_ATOMS: atom_id res chain seq x y z
N MET A 1 -27.63 -18.29 0.44
CA MET A 1 -26.86 -17.05 0.67
C MET A 1 -25.67 -17.43 1.51
N THR A 2 -24.59 -17.88 0.87
CA THR A 2 -23.28 -17.93 1.49
C THR A 2 -22.81 -16.48 1.56
N GLU A 3 -22.74 -15.92 2.76
CA GLU A 3 -21.95 -14.71 3.00
C GLU A 3 -20.56 -14.99 2.41
N THR A 4 -20.16 -14.20 1.41
CA THR A 4 -18.77 -14.17 0.99
C THR A 4 -18.00 -13.76 2.24
N PRO A 5 -17.12 -14.60 2.82
CA PRO A 5 -16.42 -14.22 4.02
C PRO A 5 -15.60 -12.98 3.68
N GLU A 6 -15.90 -11.87 4.36
CA GLU A 6 -15.09 -10.65 4.32
C GLU A 6 -13.63 -11.04 4.59
N GLY A 7 -12.68 -10.32 3.96
CA GLY A 7 -11.26 -10.56 4.17
C GLY A 7 -10.86 -10.55 5.66
N PRO A 8 -9.68 -11.06 6.01
CA PRO A 8 -9.25 -11.06 7.40
C PRO A 8 -9.27 -9.63 7.95
N GLU A 9 -9.74 -9.46 9.19
CA GLU A 9 -9.79 -8.15 9.83
C GLU A 9 -8.35 -7.57 9.92
N LEU A 10 -8.16 -6.42 9.28
CA LEU A 10 -6.90 -5.69 9.28
C LEU A 10 -6.94 -4.57 10.32
N ARG A 11 -5.87 -4.44 11.10
CA ARG A 11 -5.70 -3.36 12.07
C ARG A 11 -4.47 -2.54 11.73
N TYR A 12 -4.62 -1.22 11.68
CA TYR A 12 -3.51 -0.29 11.53
C TYR A 12 -2.83 -0.06 12.89
N ASP A 13 -1.54 -0.37 13.00
CA ASP A 13 -0.77 -0.12 14.22
C ASP A 13 -0.32 1.35 14.27
N PRO A 14 -0.74 2.15 15.26
CA PRO A 14 -0.41 3.56 15.34
C PRO A 14 1.05 3.86 15.67
N HIS A 15 1.87 2.85 16.01
CA HIS A 15 3.28 3.02 16.34
C HIS A 15 4.22 2.69 15.19
N THR A 16 3.89 1.64 14.43
CA THR A 16 4.67 1.17 13.29
C THR A 16 4.10 1.65 11.96
N LEU A 17 2.85 2.15 11.94
CA LEU A 17 2.11 2.52 10.73
C LEU A 17 1.96 1.37 9.73
N ARG A 18 2.08 0.13 10.22
CA ARG A 18 1.90 -1.09 9.44
C ARG A 18 0.54 -1.71 9.73
N GLU A 19 -0.06 -2.31 8.72
CA GLU A 19 -1.24 -3.15 8.94
C GLU A 19 -0.84 -4.47 9.62
N THR A 20 -1.69 -4.99 10.48
CA THR A 20 -1.50 -6.28 11.15
C THR A 20 -2.80 -7.07 11.11
N THR A 21 -2.71 -8.39 11.12
CA THR A 21 -3.86 -9.26 11.28
C THR A 21 -3.53 -10.40 12.22
N THR A 22 -4.52 -10.85 12.99
CA THR A 22 -4.43 -12.05 13.85
C THR A 22 -5.21 -13.23 13.27
N ALA A 23 -5.90 -13.03 12.15
CA ALA A 23 -6.69 -14.07 11.50
C ALA A 23 -5.78 -15.04 10.73
N ASP A 24 -6.21 -16.28 10.60
CA ASP A 24 -5.57 -17.23 9.68
C ASP A 24 -5.83 -16.82 8.23
N ALA A 25 -4.78 -16.40 7.54
CA ALA A 25 -4.83 -15.94 6.17
C ALA A 25 -4.81 -17.07 5.13
N ALA A 26 -4.43 -18.30 5.50
CA ALA A 26 -4.22 -19.39 4.54
C ALA A 26 -5.46 -19.70 3.67
N PRO A 27 -6.71 -19.70 4.19
CA PRO A 27 -7.89 -19.87 3.36
C PRO A 27 -8.08 -18.73 2.35
N HIS A 28 -7.80 -17.49 2.75
CA HIS A 28 -7.93 -16.31 1.89
C HIS A 28 -6.85 -16.29 0.80
N VAL A 29 -5.62 -16.66 1.12
CA VAL A 29 -4.53 -16.85 0.15
C VAL A 29 -4.93 -17.90 -0.89
N THR A 30 -5.40 -19.07 -0.45
CA THR A 30 -5.81 -20.16 -1.35
C THR A 30 -6.94 -19.72 -2.30
N ARG A 31 -7.92 -18.98 -1.78
CA ARG A 31 -9.03 -18.41 -2.56
C ARG A 31 -8.51 -17.43 -3.63
N LEU A 32 -7.70 -16.45 -3.23
CA LEU A 32 -7.15 -15.44 -4.15
C LEU A 32 -6.31 -16.09 -5.26
N GLN A 33 -5.48 -17.08 -4.93
CA GLN A 33 -4.75 -17.87 -5.92
C GLN A 33 -5.68 -18.63 -6.89
N GLY A 34 -6.86 -19.04 -6.44
CA GLY A 34 -7.89 -19.62 -7.29
C GLY A 34 -8.51 -18.58 -8.23
N GLU A 35 -8.83 -17.40 -7.71
CA GLU A 35 -9.38 -16.27 -8.47
C GLU A 35 -8.42 -15.78 -9.54
N ILE A 36 -7.12 -15.67 -9.23
CA ILE A 36 -6.09 -15.32 -10.21
C ILE A 36 -6.03 -16.34 -11.35
N ARG A 37 -6.05 -17.64 -11.03
CA ARG A 37 -5.99 -18.72 -12.04
C ARG A 37 -7.26 -18.83 -12.89
N GLY A 38 -8.40 -18.42 -12.34
CA GLY A 38 -9.71 -18.52 -12.96
C GLY A 38 -10.29 -17.19 -13.45
N ALA A 39 -9.50 -16.10 -13.44
CA ALA A 39 -9.99 -14.79 -13.82
C ALA A 39 -10.41 -14.76 -15.29
N ASP A 40 -11.62 -14.28 -15.55
CA ASP A 40 -12.19 -14.17 -16.90
C ASP A 40 -11.70 -12.91 -17.64
N ASP A 41 -11.18 -11.92 -16.90
CA ASP A 41 -10.73 -10.62 -17.43
C ASP A 41 -9.51 -10.06 -16.68
N GLU A 42 -8.81 -9.13 -17.33
CA GLU A 42 -7.59 -8.49 -16.81
C GLU A 42 -7.83 -7.73 -15.50
N THR A 43 -9.00 -7.10 -15.35
CA THR A 43 -9.30 -6.27 -14.18
C THR A 43 -9.51 -7.14 -12.96
N GLY A 44 -10.29 -8.20 -13.08
CA GLY A 44 -10.48 -9.20 -12.02
C GLY A 44 -9.17 -9.85 -11.60
N GLU A 45 -8.31 -10.23 -12.56
CA GLU A 45 -6.99 -10.81 -12.26
C GLU A 45 -6.11 -9.81 -11.47
N LEU A 46 -5.98 -8.57 -11.95
CA LEU A 46 -5.13 -7.56 -11.31
C LEU A 46 -5.62 -7.17 -9.91
N LEU A 47 -6.94 -7.14 -9.69
CA LEU A 47 -7.52 -6.93 -8.37
C LEU A 47 -7.15 -8.06 -7.41
N ALA A 48 -7.37 -9.33 -7.82
CA ALA A 48 -7.05 -10.48 -6.99
C ALA A 48 -5.55 -10.60 -6.67
N ARG A 49 -4.68 -10.29 -7.64
CA ARG A 49 -3.23 -10.21 -7.41
C ARG A 49 -2.88 -9.12 -6.40
N GLY A 50 -3.47 -7.93 -6.52
CA GLY A 50 -3.25 -6.82 -5.58
C GLY A 50 -3.62 -7.20 -4.15
N ASP A 51 -4.80 -7.82 -3.97
CA ASP A 51 -5.27 -8.29 -2.67
C ASP A 51 -4.37 -9.41 -2.10
N LEU A 52 -3.87 -10.30 -2.96
CA LEU A 52 -2.93 -11.36 -2.55
C LEU A 52 -1.61 -10.78 -2.06
N VAL A 53 -1.05 -9.79 -2.78
CA VAL A 53 0.17 -9.09 -2.37
C VAL A 53 -0.01 -8.43 -1.01
N ASP A 54 -1.11 -7.71 -0.83
CA ASP A 54 -1.40 -7.02 0.43
C ASP A 54 -1.55 -8.03 1.58
N LEU A 55 -2.24 -9.15 1.36
CA LEU A 55 -2.41 -10.19 2.37
C LEU A 55 -1.10 -10.88 2.75
N LEU A 56 -0.29 -11.30 1.77
CA LEU A 56 1.02 -11.93 2.00
C LEU A 56 1.97 -10.98 2.74
N ARG A 57 1.94 -9.70 2.41
CA ARG A 57 2.73 -8.67 3.09
C ARG A 57 2.35 -8.54 4.55
N VAL A 58 1.05 -8.44 4.85
CA VAL A 58 0.55 -8.27 6.23
C VAL A 58 0.78 -9.50 7.09
N THR A 59 0.78 -10.70 6.51
CA THR A 59 1.09 -11.94 7.24
C THR A 59 2.58 -12.22 7.37
N GLY A 60 3.44 -11.36 6.80
CA GLY A 60 4.88 -11.46 6.89
C GLY A 60 5.53 -12.43 5.90
N ALA A 61 4.76 -12.98 4.95
CA ALA A 61 5.27 -13.78 3.83
C ALA A 61 5.90 -12.87 2.75
N LEU A 62 6.91 -12.08 3.14
CA LEU A 62 7.40 -10.94 2.35
C LEU A 62 8.11 -11.35 1.04
N ASP A 63 8.75 -12.51 0.98
CA ASP A 63 9.36 -12.99 -0.26
C ASP A 63 8.30 -13.47 -1.26
N GLU A 64 7.25 -14.16 -0.79
CA GLU A 64 6.11 -14.53 -1.63
C GLU A 64 5.33 -13.29 -2.10
N ALA A 65 5.17 -12.30 -1.22
CA ALA A 65 4.56 -11.01 -1.56
C ALA A 65 5.37 -10.28 -2.65
N LEU A 66 6.70 -10.39 -2.63
CA LEU A 66 7.56 -9.78 -3.63
C LEU A 66 7.41 -10.46 -4.99
N ASP A 67 7.43 -11.79 -5.02
CA ASP A 67 7.25 -12.55 -6.26
C ASP A 67 5.90 -12.24 -6.90
N GLU A 68 4.82 -12.22 -6.10
CA GLU A 68 3.48 -11.89 -6.59
C GLU A 68 3.36 -10.41 -7.00
N ALA A 69 4.01 -9.48 -6.29
CA ALA A 69 4.00 -8.07 -6.66
C ALA A 69 4.71 -7.81 -7.99
N ASN A 70 5.84 -8.48 -8.25
CA ASN A 70 6.51 -8.42 -9.55
C ASN A 70 5.60 -8.98 -10.66
N ALA A 71 4.97 -10.14 -10.43
CA ALA A 71 4.02 -10.72 -11.39
C ALA A 71 2.83 -9.79 -11.67
N ALA A 72 2.34 -9.08 -10.65
CA ALA A 72 1.28 -8.09 -10.80
C ALA A 72 1.73 -6.86 -11.61
N VAL A 73 2.96 -6.37 -11.43
CA VAL A 73 3.52 -5.29 -12.26
C VAL A 73 3.64 -5.74 -13.70
N ASP A 74 4.28 -6.88 -13.97
CA ASP A 74 4.42 -7.42 -15.34
C ASP A 74 3.06 -7.56 -16.02
N ARG A 75 2.07 -8.08 -15.28
CA ARG A 75 0.71 -8.25 -15.80
C ARG A 75 0.02 -6.92 -16.11
N ALA A 76 0.21 -5.91 -15.25
CA ALA A 76 -0.35 -4.58 -15.43
C ALA A 76 0.32 -3.82 -16.58
N GLU A 77 1.61 -4.02 -16.81
CA GLU A 77 2.32 -3.45 -17.97
C GLU A 77 1.80 -4.03 -19.29
N ILE A 78 1.49 -5.33 -19.30
CA ILE A 78 1.00 -6.01 -20.51
C ILE A 78 -0.43 -5.61 -20.86
N ALA A 79 -1.35 -5.51 -19.88
CA ALA A 79 -2.76 -5.28 -20.19
C ALA A 79 -3.53 -4.37 -19.22
N GLY A 80 -2.86 -3.81 -18.22
CA GLY A 80 -3.47 -2.87 -17.29
C GLY A 80 -3.55 -1.45 -17.88
N THR A 81 -4.50 -0.68 -17.38
CA THR A 81 -4.53 0.78 -17.56
C THR A 81 -3.34 1.43 -16.85
N ALA A 82 -3.01 2.68 -17.21
CA ALA A 82 -1.94 3.43 -16.54
C ALA A 82 -2.16 3.58 -15.02
N ALA A 83 -3.43 3.68 -14.57
CA ALA A 83 -3.76 3.70 -13.15
C ALA A 83 -3.52 2.34 -12.48
N GLN A 84 -3.85 1.23 -13.15
CA GLN A 84 -3.55 -0.12 -12.63
C GLN A 84 -2.04 -0.38 -12.57
N GLN A 85 -1.28 0.08 -13.56
CA GLN A 85 0.19 0.03 -13.54
C GLN A 85 0.76 0.82 -12.36
N HIS A 86 0.28 2.04 -12.13
CA HIS A 86 0.67 2.86 -10.97
C HIS A 86 0.41 2.12 -9.65
N LEU A 87 -0.80 1.57 -9.47
CA LEU A 87 -1.17 0.87 -8.25
C LEU A 87 -0.40 -0.46 -8.04
N ALA A 88 -0.08 -1.18 -9.12
CA ALA A 88 0.75 -2.39 -9.03
C ALA A 88 2.18 -2.04 -8.57
N ARG A 89 2.79 -1.01 -9.17
CA ARG A 89 4.12 -0.51 -8.80
C ARG A 89 4.15 0.03 -7.37
N LEU A 90 3.09 0.72 -6.94
CA LEU A 90 2.96 1.19 -5.57
C LEU A 90 2.94 0.01 -4.58
N ARG A 91 2.19 -1.06 -4.87
CA ARG A 91 2.18 -2.26 -4.01
C ARG A 91 3.54 -2.94 -3.95
N LEU A 92 4.26 -3.04 -5.08
CA LEU A 92 5.64 -3.54 -5.10
C LEU A 92 6.56 -2.70 -4.20
N ALA A 93 6.49 -1.37 -4.29
CA ALA A 93 7.26 -0.47 -3.43
C ALA A 93 6.94 -0.65 -1.94
N ARG A 94 5.66 -0.89 -1.59
CA ARG A 94 5.26 -1.22 -0.21
C ARG A 94 5.87 -2.53 0.28
N VAL A 95 5.93 -3.57 -0.57
CA VAL A 95 6.59 -4.84 -0.20
C VAL A 95 8.09 -4.61 0.03
N GLN A 96 8.76 -3.86 -0.85
CA GLN A 96 10.17 -3.51 -0.71
C GLN A 96 10.44 -2.72 0.58
N GLN A 97 9.61 -1.72 0.88
CA GLN A 97 9.63 -0.97 2.13
C GLN A 97 9.54 -1.91 3.35
N TRP A 98 8.58 -2.84 3.37
CA TRP A 98 8.39 -3.74 4.50
C TRP A 98 9.56 -4.69 4.72
N ARG A 99 10.27 -5.04 3.64
CA ARG A 99 11.52 -5.79 3.64
C ARG A 99 12.74 -4.96 4.04
N GLY A 100 12.61 -3.63 4.20
CA GLY A 100 13.72 -2.70 4.44
C GLY A 100 14.58 -2.45 3.20
N ALA A 101 14.09 -2.81 2.01
CA ALA A 101 14.74 -2.65 0.72
C ALA A 101 14.53 -1.22 0.19
N PHE A 102 15.04 -0.24 0.94
CA PHE A 102 14.79 1.18 0.68
C PHE A 102 15.53 1.73 -0.55
N VAL A 103 16.64 1.09 -0.92
CA VAL A 103 17.37 1.42 -2.16
C VAL A 103 16.47 1.17 -3.38
N GLU A 104 15.59 0.18 -3.29
CA GLU A 104 14.64 -0.20 -4.31
C GLU A 104 13.33 0.59 -4.20
N SER A 105 12.77 0.78 -2.99
CA SER A 105 11.47 1.45 -2.83
C SER A 105 11.54 2.97 -3.07
N ASN A 106 12.60 3.65 -2.62
CA ASN A 106 12.73 5.11 -2.73
C ASN A 106 12.65 5.65 -4.17
N PRO A 107 13.39 5.11 -5.17
CA PRO A 107 13.27 5.59 -6.54
C PRO A 107 11.87 5.34 -7.12
N VAL A 108 11.23 4.21 -6.77
CA VAL A 108 9.87 3.92 -7.22
C VAL A 108 8.87 4.93 -6.65
N TYR A 109 8.93 5.24 -5.36
CA TYR A 109 8.07 6.27 -4.77
C TYR A 109 8.29 7.65 -5.40
N THR A 110 9.54 8.02 -5.70
CA THR A 110 9.86 9.29 -6.39
C THR A 110 9.15 9.38 -7.74
N GLU A 111 9.23 8.32 -8.55
CA GLU A 111 8.55 8.27 -9.85
C GLU A 111 7.03 8.28 -9.72
N LEU A 112 6.47 7.52 -8.77
CA LEU A 112 5.04 7.46 -8.53
C LEU A 112 4.49 8.81 -8.08
N LEU A 113 5.16 9.51 -7.16
CA LEU A 113 4.74 10.83 -6.69
C LEU A 113 4.69 11.86 -7.83
N ALA A 114 5.65 11.81 -8.77
CA ALA A 114 5.65 12.69 -9.93
C ALA A 114 4.45 12.46 -10.86
N ALA A 115 3.89 11.25 -10.89
CA ALA A 115 2.77 10.86 -11.74
C ALA A 115 1.41 10.91 -11.04
N ALA A 116 1.35 10.74 -9.71
CA ALA A 116 0.13 10.37 -8.99
C ALA A 116 -1.08 11.27 -9.25
N SER A 117 -0.86 12.60 -9.27
CA SER A 117 -1.92 13.59 -9.48
C SER A 117 -2.68 13.44 -10.81
N GLN A 118 -2.07 12.82 -11.84
CA GLN A 118 -2.71 12.60 -13.14
C GLN A 118 -3.84 11.56 -13.08
N PHE A 119 -3.84 10.71 -12.06
CA PHE A 119 -4.85 9.67 -11.82
C PHE A 119 -5.96 10.11 -10.86
N GLY A 120 -5.93 11.38 -10.45
CA GLY A 120 -6.92 11.98 -9.57
C GLY A 120 -6.52 11.98 -8.09
N PRO A 121 -7.27 12.72 -7.27
CA PRO A 121 -6.87 13.05 -5.91
C PRO A 121 -6.83 11.83 -4.97
N VAL A 122 -7.66 10.80 -5.21
CA VAL A 122 -7.64 9.59 -4.38
C VAL A 122 -6.31 8.84 -4.54
N VAL A 123 -5.83 8.66 -5.77
CA VAL A 123 -4.54 8.02 -6.06
C VAL A 123 -3.38 8.89 -5.57
N ASP A 124 -3.49 10.22 -5.70
CA ASP A 124 -2.51 11.19 -5.15
C ASP A 124 -2.37 11.03 -3.63
N ALA A 125 -3.49 11.03 -2.90
CA ALA A 125 -3.50 10.85 -1.44
C ALA A 125 -2.96 9.48 -1.03
N PHE A 126 -3.32 8.42 -1.76
CA PHE A 126 -2.86 7.06 -1.49
C PHE A 126 -1.34 6.93 -1.72
N THR A 127 -0.82 7.53 -2.78
CA THR A 127 0.62 7.53 -3.07
C THR A 127 1.40 8.28 -2.01
N HIS A 128 0.94 9.48 -1.61
CA HIS A 128 1.55 10.25 -0.53
C HIS A 128 1.49 9.52 0.82
N GLN A 129 0.37 8.87 1.16
CA GLN A 129 0.27 8.09 2.39
C GLN A 129 1.40 7.04 2.47
N HIS A 130 1.59 6.26 1.41
CA HIS A 130 2.56 5.17 1.44
C HIS A 130 4.02 5.63 1.25
N ALA A 131 4.25 6.73 0.53
CA ALA A 131 5.56 7.37 0.52
C ALA A 131 5.94 7.84 1.94
N GLY A 132 4.99 8.43 2.67
CA GLY A 132 5.21 8.84 4.06
C GLY A 132 5.50 7.66 5.00
N GLU A 133 4.82 6.51 4.82
CA GLU A 133 5.13 5.27 5.58
C GLU A 133 6.55 4.77 5.28
N ASN A 134 7.00 4.91 4.03
CA ASN A 134 8.35 4.54 3.63
C ASN A 134 9.44 5.44 4.22
N ASP A 135 9.20 6.74 4.29
CA ASP A 135 10.10 7.68 4.98
C ASP A 135 10.05 7.52 6.50
N PHE A 136 8.87 7.20 7.05
CA PHE A 136 8.71 6.93 8.48
C PHE A 136 9.54 5.73 8.94
N ASP A 137 9.54 4.64 8.17
CA ASP A 137 10.35 3.45 8.46
C ASP A 137 11.87 3.71 8.37
N GLN A 138 12.28 4.75 7.64
CA GLN A 138 13.68 5.21 7.52
C GLN A 138 14.05 6.32 8.52
N GLU A 139 13.11 6.71 9.39
CA GLU A 139 13.28 7.82 10.33
C GLU A 139 13.46 9.21 9.66
N HIS A 140 13.07 9.35 8.39
CA HIS A 140 13.05 10.63 7.67
C HIS A 140 11.79 11.43 8.05
N TRP A 141 11.76 11.91 9.30
CA TRP A 141 10.55 12.44 9.93
C TRP A 141 9.94 13.66 9.22
N ASP A 142 10.76 14.55 8.65
CA ASP A 142 10.25 15.74 7.99
C ASP A 142 9.62 15.43 6.62
N ASP A 143 10.24 14.56 5.83
CA ASP A 143 9.69 14.08 4.56
C ASP A 143 8.39 13.27 4.79
N ALA A 144 8.40 12.36 5.77
CA ALA A 144 7.21 11.63 6.19
C ALA A 144 6.06 12.58 6.59
N ARG A 145 6.38 13.65 7.35
CA ARG A 145 5.38 14.65 7.76
C ARG A 145 4.75 15.34 6.55
N GLU A 146 5.56 15.76 5.58
CA GLU A 146 5.07 16.44 4.37
C GLU A 146 4.11 15.53 3.59
N HIS A 147 4.51 14.28 3.39
CA HIS A 147 3.70 13.28 2.72
C HIS A 147 2.37 13.00 3.43
N PHE A 148 2.38 12.77 4.74
CA PHE A 148 1.13 12.55 5.49
C PHE A 148 0.24 13.79 5.52
N ALA A 149 0.80 15.00 5.63
CA ALA A 149 0.04 16.24 5.58
C ALA A 149 -0.66 16.42 4.23
N ARG A 150 0.03 16.10 3.13
CA ARG A 150 -0.53 16.12 1.79
C ARG A 150 -1.66 15.10 1.62
N ALA A 151 -1.47 13.87 2.08
CA ALA A 151 -2.51 12.84 2.05
C ALA A 151 -3.74 13.25 2.88
N LEU A 152 -3.54 13.78 4.09
CA LEU A 152 -4.61 14.25 4.96
C LEU A 152 -5.41 15.38 4.32
N ALA A 153 -4.74 16.40 3.79
CA ALA A 153 -5.41 17.55 3.18
C ALA A 153 -6.32 17.15 2.01
N ILE A 154 -5.92 16.16 1.21
CA ILE A 154 -6.75 15.62 0.13
C ILE A 154 -7.94 14.83 0.70
N ARG A 155 -7.70 13.94 1.66
CA ARG A 155 -8.74 13.08 2.26
C ARG A 155 -9.80 13.88 3.00
N GLU A 156 -9.41 14.92 3.75
CA GLU A 156 -10.37 15.81 4.43
C GLU A 156 -11.21 16.63 3.45
N ARG A 157 -10.60 17.15 2.39
CA ARG A 157 -11.32 17.89 1.34
C ARG A 157 -12.36 17.03 0.62
N LEU A 158 -12.10 15.73 0.50
CA LEU A 158 -12.97 14.76 -0.16
C LEU A 158 -13.86 13.98 0.83
N GLU A 159 -13.78 14.29 2.13
CA GLU A 159 -14.53 13.59 3.19
C GLU A 159 -14.32 12.06 3.18
N LEU A 160 -13.09 11.62 2.93
CA LEU A 160 -12.73 10.20 2.89
C LEU A 160 -12.48 9.62 4.29
N ASP A 161 -12.96 8.40 4.52
CA ASP A 161 -12.82 7.69 5.80
C ASP A 161 -11.35 7.44 6.19
N GLU A 162 -10.46 7.31 5.20
CA GLU A 162 -9.03 7.10 5.40
C GLU A 162 -8.30 8.32 5.98
N ALA A 163 -8.98 9.46 6.16
CA ALA A 163 -8.40 10.64 6.81
C ALA A 163 -7.84 10.33 8.19
N GLU A 164 -8.48 9.44 8.97
CA GLU A 164 -7.99 9.09 10.31
C GLU A 164 -6.66 8.31 10.29
N SER A 165 -6.39 7.55 9.22
CA SER A 165 -5.09 6.91 9.04
C SER A 165 -3.99 7.96 8.86
N SER A 166 -4.19 8.97 8.02
CA SER A 166 -3.22 10.07 7.88
C SER A 166 -3.05 10.89 9.14
N ARG A 167 -4.12 11.13 9.91
CA ARG A 167 -4.01 11.79 11.23
C ARG A 167 -3.20 10.96 12.21
N THR A 168 -3.41 9.65 12.22
CA THR A 168 -2.64 8.71 13.06
C THR A 168 -1.17 8.75 12.70
N ALA A 169 -0.85 8.71 11.40
CA ALA A 169 0.51 8.81 10.89
C ALA A 169 1.21 10.13 11.27
N LEU A 170 0.52 11.27 11.13
CA LEU A 170 1.05 12.56 11.59
C LEU A 170 1.33 12.59 13.10
N ARG A 171 0.38 12.11 13.92
CA ARG A 171 0.59 12.00 15.38
C ARG A 171 1.77 11.10 15.70
N ALA A 172 2.01 10.04 14.92
CA ALA A 172 3.15 9.15 15.12
C ALA A 172 4.48 9.87 14.84
N VAL A 173 4.56 10.65 13.77
CA VAL A 173 5.73 11.50 13.46
C VAL A 173 5.96 12.56 14.55
N GLU A 174 4.92 13.24 15.03
CA GLU A 174 5.01 14.28 16.06
C GLU A 174 5.53 13.79 17.42
N ARG A 175 5.33 12.50 17.72
CA ARG A 175 5.86 11.86 18.93
C ARG A 175 7.36 11.58 18.85
N ARG A 176 7.97 11.68 17.67
CA ARG A 176 9.41 11.46 17.49
C ARG A 176 10.18 12.73 17.86
N PRO A 177 11.34 12.60 18.51
CA PRO A 177 12.16 13.75 18.86
C PRO A 177 12.51 14.53 17.58
N ARG A 178 12.28 15.85 17.59
CA ARG A 178 12.83 16.72 16.55
C ARG A 178 14.34 16.68 16.69
N GLU A 179 15.05 16.22 15.68
CA GLU A 179 16.50 16.40 15.66
C GLU A 179 16.79 17.91 15.65
N GLY A 180 17.45 18.39 16.70
CA GLY A 180 17.88 19.79 16.84
C GLY A 180 17.02 20.65 17.79
N SER A 181 17.39 20.67 19.07
CA SER A 181 17.35 21.89 19.90
C SER A 181 18.77 22.24 20.31
#